data_AF-A0A9E4DYJ6-F1
#
_entry.id   AF-A0A9E4DYJ6-F1
#
_cell.length_a   1.000
_cell.length_b   1.000
_cell.length_c   1.000
_cell.angle_alpha   90.00
_cell.angle_beta   90.00
_cell.angle_gamma   90.00
#
_symmetry.space_group_name_H-M   'P 1'
#
loop_
_entity.id
_entity.type
_entity.pdbx_description
1 polymer ?
#
loop_
_entity_poly.entity_id
_entity_poly.type
_entity_poly.pdbx_seq_one_letter_code
_entity_poly.pdbx_strand_id
1 'polypeptide(L)'
;MGPFAVELKLANSVDTALVHRGLLAPNQVRQTEIRGVVDTGAVRLVIPEHVATELGVREVDEIQVRLSPTEIRHSSEQLSSKNWISL
;
A
#
# COMPACT_ATOMS: atom_id res chain seq x y z
N MET A 1 -6.71 -19.04 14.15
CA MET A 1 -6.16 -17.69 14.39
C MET A 1 -7.12 -16.71 13.73
N GLY A 2 -7.68 -15.77 14.49
CA GLY A 2 -8.67 -14.81 13.98
C GLY A 2 -8.01 -13.59 13.31
N PRO A 3 -8.78 -12.74 12.62
CA PRO A 3 -8.25 -11.53 12.00
C PRO A 3 -7.69 -10.59 13.08
N PHE A 4 -6.41 -10.22 12.93
CA PHE A 4 -5.74 -9.27 13.80
C PHE A 4 -5.73 -7.90 13.12
N ALA A 5 -6.47 -6.94 13.67
CA ALA A 5 -6.58 -5.60 13.12
C ALA A 5 -5.60 -4.64 13.80
N VAL A 6 -4.90 -3.83 13.02
CA VAL A 6 -3.88 -2.88 13.49
C VAL A 6 -4.07 -1.51 12.84
N GLU A 7 -3.76 -0.46 13.59
CA GLU A 7 -3.57 0.88 13.04
C GLU A 7 -2.20 0.92 12.34
N LEU A 8 -2.18 1.43 11.12
CA LEU A 8 -1.01 1.47 10.25
C LEU A 8 -0.88 2.86 9.65
N LYS A 9 0.35 3.36 9.58
CA LYS A 9 0.67 4.56 8.81
C LYS A 9 1.32 4.15 7.49
N LEU A 10 0.69 4.51 6.39
CA LEU A 10 1.21 4.30 5.05
C LEU A 10 1.81 5.60 4.51
N ALA A 11 2.91 5.49 3.76
CA ALA A 11 3.56 6.62 3.11
C ALA A 11 3.95 6.26 1.68
N ASN A 12 3.94 7.25 0.79
CA ASN A 12 4.42 7.07 -0.57
C ASN A 12 5.93 6.83 -0.57
N SER A 13 6.34 5.62 -0.97
CA SER A 13 7.75 5.21 -0.98
C SER A 13 8.66 6.08 -1.85
N VAL A 14 8.15 6.65 -2.94
CA VAL A 14 8.92 7.55 -3.82
C VAL A 14 9.15 8.88 -3.12
N ASP A 15 8.12 9.44 -2.49
CA ASP A 15 8.25 10.69 -1.73
C ASP A 15 9.26 10.52 -0.59
N THR A 16 9.16 9.43 0.18
CA THR A 16 10.12 9.11 1.24
C THR A 16 11.55 9.01 0.69
N ALA A 17 11.75 8.35 -0.46
CA ALA A 17 13.05 8.26 -1.10
C ALA A 17 13.57 9.63 -1.58
N LEU A 18 12.71 10.53 -2.06
CA LEU A 18 13.07 11.89 -2.44
C LEU A 18 13.46 12.75 -1.23
N VAL A 19 12.76 12.61 -0.10
CA VAL A 19 13.14 13.26 1.16
C VAL A 19 14.52 12.79 1.60
N HIS A 20 14.79 11.48 1.57
CA HIS A 20 16.11 10.94 1.91
C HIS A 20 17.23 11.47 1.00
N ARG A 21 16.90 11.84 -0.24
CA ARG A 21 17.83 12.45 -1.20
C ARG A 21 17.91 13.98 -1.09
N GLY A 22 17.13 14.60 -0.21
CA GLY A 22 17.06 16.06 -0.08
C GLY A 22 16.33 16.77 -1.22
N LEU A 23 15.55 16.02 -2.02
CA LEU A 23 14.83 16.53 -3.19
C LEU A 23 13.36 16.86 -2.90
N LEU A 24 12.88 16.53 -1.71
CA LEU A 24 11.52 16.80 -1.25
C LEU A 24 11.55 17.18 0.22
N ALA A 25 10.71 18.12 0.66
CA ALA A 25 10.60 18.44 2.07
C ALA A 25 9.79 17.35 2.82
N PRO A 26 10.14 17.00 4.08
CA PRO A 26 9.45 15.95 4.82
C PRO A 26 7.93 16.15 4.95
N ASN A 27 7.46 17.39 5.02
CA ASN A 27 6.03 17.73 5.11
C ASN A 27 5.27 17.59 3.78
N GLN A 28 5.96 17.29 2.69
CA GLN A 28 5.36 17.06 1.37
C GLN A 28 5.18 15.57 1.07
N VAL A 29 5.55 14.67 2.00
CA VAL A 29 5.33 13.23 1.84
C VAL A 29 3.84 12.92 1.94
N ARG A 30 3.27 12.32 0.89
CA ARG A 30 1.91 11.77 0.94
C ARG A 30 1.87 10.58 1.88
N GLN A 31 1.00 10.63 2.89
CA GLN A 31 0.87 9.62 3.93
C GLN A 31 -0.56 9.60 4.46
N THR A 32 -1.02 8.45 4.94
CA THR A 32 -2.35 8.28 5.53
C THR A 32 -2.32 7.25 6.65
N GLU A 33 -3.25 7.37 7.59
CA GLU A 33 -3.44 6.41 8.68
C GLU A 33 -4.68 5.58 8.41
N ILE A 34 -4.53 4.25 8.46
CA ILE A 34 -5.61 3.32 8.18
C ILE A 34 -5.63 2.19 9.21
N ARG A 35 -6.82 1.65 9.45
CA ARG A 35 -6.98 0.39 10.16
C ARG A 35 -7.04 -0.77 9.16
N GLY A 36 -6.10 -1.70 9.26
CA GLY A 36 -5.97 -2.85 8.36
C GLY A 36 -6.04 -4.18 9.10
N VAL A 37 -6.23 -5.26 8.36
CA VAL A 37 -6.13 -6.63 8.88
C VAL A 37 -4.80 -7.23 8.44
N VAL A 38 -4.09 -7.87 9.39
CA VAL A 38 -2.89 -8.64 9.08
C VAL A 38 -3.31 -9.99 8.50
N ASP A 39 -2.95 -10.21 7.24
CA ASP A 39 -3.11 -11.49 6.54
C ASP A 39 -1.72 -12.08 6.25
N THR A 40 -1.33 -13.11 6.99
CA THR A 40 -0.04 -13.79 6.81
C THR A 40 0.02 -14.63 5.54
N GLY A 41 -1.12 -14.88 4.87
CA GLY A 41 -1.19 -15.53 3.57
C GLY A 41 -1.01 -14.57 2.39
N ALA A 42 -1.06 -13.27 2.61
CA ALA A 42 -0.94 -12.27 1.56
C ALA A 42 0.52 -12.11 1.12
N VAL A 43 0.78 -12.23 -0.18
CA VAL A 43 2.09 -11.99 -0.79
C VAL A 43 2.33 -10.53 -1.18
N ARG A 44 1.28 -9.71 -1.14
CA ARG A 44 1.26 -8.30 -1.54
C ARG A 44 0.33 -7.50 -0.62
N LEU A 45 0.63 -6.21 -0.48
CA LEU A 45 -0.25 -5.26 0.21
C LEU A 45 -1.46 -4.96 -0.68
N VAL A 46 -2.67 -5.08 -0.12
CA VAL A 46 -3.92 -4.68 -0.76
C VAL A 46 -4.45 -3.47 -0.01
N ILE A 47 -4.68 -2.37 -0.73
CA ILE A 47 -5.26 -1.15 -0.18
C ILE A 47 -6.54 -0.78 -0.93
N PRO A 48 -7.50 -0.10 -0.27
CA PRO A 48 -8.64 0.49 -0.96
C PRO A 48 -8.22 1.52 -2.02
N GLU A 49 -9.02 1.67 -3.07
CA GLU A 49 -8.76 2.60 -4.17
C GLU A 49 -8.62 4.07 -3.71
N HIS A 50 -9.41 4.48 -2.72
CA HIS A 50 -9.31 5.84 -2.16
C HIS A 50 -7.95 6.07 -1.46
N VAL A 51 -7.44 5.06 -0.74
CA VAL A 51 -6.12 5.12 -0.08
C VAL A 51 -5.02 5.20 -1.12
N ALA A 52 -5.12 4.42 -2.20
CA ALA A 52 -4.21 4.49 -3.32
C ALA A 52 -4.18 5.90 -3.95
N THR A 53 -5.36 6.48 -4.16
CA THR A 53 -5.51 7.83 -4.71
C THR A 53 -4.86 8.88 -3.81
N GLU A 54 -5.09 8.81 -2.49
CA GLU A 54 -4.49 9.72 -1.51
C GLU A 54 -2.96 9.61 -1.47
N LEU A 55 -2.44 8.38 -1.54
CA LEU A 55 -0.99 8.14 -1.63
C LEU A 55 -0.41 8.49 -3.00
N GLY A 56 -1.25 8.72 -4.02
CA GLY A 56 -0.88 9.00 -5.40
C GLY A 56 0.07 7.95 -5.98
N VAL A 57 -0.24 6.68 -5.72
CA VAL A 57 0.45 5.53 -6.29
C VAL A 57 0.16 5.44 -7.79
N ARG A 58 1.15 5.01 -8.57
CA ARG A 58 1.00 4.83 -10.01
C ARG A 58 0.55 3.42 -10.30
N GLU A 59 -0.51 3.27 -11.09
CA GLU A 59 -0.91 2.00 -11.67
C GLU A 59 0.08 1.58 -12.76
N VAL A 60 0.38 0.29 -12.79
CA VAL A 60 1.53 -0.25 -13.54
C VAL A 60 1.11 -1.44 -14.38
N ASP A 61 0.14 -2.21 -13.89
CA ASP A 61 -0.39 -3.40 -14.54
C ASP A 61 -1.84 -3.64 -14.09
N GLU A 62 -2.56 -4.54 -14.76
CA GLU A 62 -3.86 -5.06 -14.31
C GLU A 62 -3.72 -6.57 -14.13
N ILE A 63 -3.84 -7.05 -12.89
CA ILE A 63 -3.71 -8.45 -12.55
C ILE A 63 -5.08 -8.99 -12.13
N GLN A 64 -5.46 -10.14 -12.70
CA GLN A 64 -6.58 -10.91 -12.15
C GLN A 64 -6.14 -11.57 -10.85
N VAL A 65 -6.74 -11.14 -9.74
CA VAL A 65 -6.45 -11.68 -8.42
C VAL A 65 -7.63 -12.54 -7.97
N ARG A 66 -7.32 -13.78 -7.58
CA ARG A 66 -8.27 -14.66 -6.91
C ARG A 66 -8.19 -14.41 -5.41
N LEU A 67 -9.19 -13.73 -4.87
CA LEU A 67 -9.26 -13.37 -3.45
C LEU A 67 -9.84 -14.52 -2.61
N SER A 68 -10.71 -15.33 -3.21
CA SER A 68 -11.27 -16.55 -2.60
C SER A 68 -11.54 -17.60 -3.68
N PRO A 69 -11.83 -18.88 -3.34
CA PRO A 69 -12.04 -19.93 -4.34
C PRO A 69 -13.08 -19.58 -5.40
N THR A 70 -14.10 -18.81 -5.02
CA THR A 70 -15.23 -18.39 -5.86
C THR A 70 -15.14 -16.96 -6.37
N GLU A 71 -14.18 -16.15 -5.90
CA GLU A 71 -14.10 -14.73 -6.23
C GLU A 71 -12.82 -14.38 -7.00
N ILE A 72 -13.01 -13.94 -8.24
CA ILE A 72 -11.96 -13.37 -9.09
C ILE A 72 -12.30 -11.90 -9.29
N ARG A 73 -11.38 -11.00 -8.91
CA ARG A 73 -11.49 -9.56 -9.19
C ARG A 73 -10.33 -9.12 -10.06
N HIS A 74 -10.61 -8.20 -10.97
CA HIS A 74 -9.58 -7.45 -11.66
C HIS A 74 -9.04 -6.42 -10.68
N SER A 75 -7.72 -6.41 -10.48
CA SER A 75 -7.04 -5.48 -9.57
C SER A 75 -5.94 -4.76 -10.35
N SER A 76 -5.89 -3.44 -10.25
CA SER A 76 -4.72 -2.71 -10.74
C SER A 76 -3.53 -2.97 -9.80
N GLU A 77 -2.36 -3.25 -10.38
CA GLU A 77 -1.10 -3.37 -9.67
C GLU A 77 -0.49 -1.97 -9.50
N GLN A 78 -0.02 -1.69 -8.29
CA GLN A 78 0.58 -0.41 -7.92
C GLN A 78 2.06 -0.63 -7.58
N LEU A 79 2.92 0.26 -8.06
CA LEU A 79 4.36 0.20 -7.79
C LEU A 79 4.63 0.44 -6.30
N SER A 80 4.76 -0.63 -5.53
CA SER A 80 5.26 -0.59 -4.16
C SER A 80 6.77 -0.84 -4.19
N SER A 81 7.57 0.22 -4.00
CA SER A 81 9.01 0.03 -3.74
C SER A 81 9.13 -0.61 -2.36
N LYS A 82 9.49 -1.89 -2.33
CA LYS A 82 9.74 -2.68 -1.11
C LYS A 82 10.79 -2.01 -0.22
N ASN A 83 10.38 -1.09 0.63
CA ASN A 83 11.08 -0.79 1.87
C ASN A 83 10.13 0.01 2.78
N TRP A 84 10.25 -0.19 4.09
CA TRP A 84 9.57 0.56 5.17
C TRP A 84 8.11 0.16 5.47
N ILE A 85 7.92 -1.02 6.07
CA ILE A 85 6.97 -1.16 7.18
C ILE A 85 7.84 -1.37 8.42
N SER A 86 7.96 -0.34 9.27
CA SER A 86 8.47 -0.51 10.64
C SER A 86 7.26 -0.81 11.52
N LEU A 87 7.23 -2.02 12.09
CA LEU A 87 6.37 -2.37 13.22
C LEU A 87 6.89 -1.71 14.50
#